data_AF-A0A9W4KCI5-F1
#
_entry.id   AF-A0A9W4KCI5-F1
#
_cell.length_a   1.000
_cell.length_b   1.000
_cell.length_c   1.000
_cell.angle_alpha   90.00
_cell.angle_beta   90.00
_cell.angle_gamma   90.00
#
_symmetry.space_group_name_H-M   'P 1'
#
loop_
_entity.id
_entity.type
_entity.pdbx_description
1 polymer ?
#
loop_
_entity_poly.entity_id
_entity_poly.type
_entity_poly.pdbx_seq_one_letter_code
_entity_poly.pdbx_strand_id
1 'polypeptide(L)'
;MVPKPTLSTSIQPPPGPSAKLVLPSRDTSPNTNPTVFNDAMIIRKAVFIDEQHCTADAEIDSDDARSWHWVLYDDSAATPTPVGVIRLVPPPQAPHARLTEPPAAAGAQGAPEYDWTHEPCIKLTRVAIMPSFRGFGLGRRLVETALGWAAGHAAEIDEAAAQIAARGESPVTLTQWRGLVLVHAQVDVEGMYAGLGFATDHSLGRWNEEGIEHVGMFRRLVLDE
;
A
#
# COMPACT_ATOMS: atom_id res chain seq x y z
N MET A 1 28.24 21.10 -0.43
CA MET A 1 27.57 19.80 -0.65
C MET A 1 26.83 19.47 0.63
N VAL A 2 25.50 19.37 0.60
CA VAL A 2 24.75 18.84 1.75
C VAL A 2 25.11 17.36 1.87
N PRO A 3 25.48 16.84 3.07
CA PRO A 3 25.76 15.43 3.23
C PRO A 3 24.55 14.62 2.77
N LYS A 4 24.79 13.58 1.96
CA LYS A 4 23.71 12.67 1.56
C LYS A 4 23.24 11.93 2.82
N PRO A 5 21.93 11.92 3.14
CA PRO A 5 21.45 11.25 4.34
C PRO A 5 21.82 9.76 4.30
N THR A 6 22.24 9.23 5.46
CA THR A 6 22.42 7.79 5.65
C THR A 6 21.04 7.18 5.85
N LEU A 7 20.67 6.20 5.03
CA LEU A 7 19.29 5.72 4.95
C LEU A 7 19.21 4.19 5.08
N SER A 8 18.42 3.72 6.04
CA SER A 8 18.05 2.31 6.24
C SER A 8 16.56 2.08 5.95
N THR A 9 16.20 0.81 5.74
CA THR A 9 14.81 0.40 5.51
C THR A 9 14.46 -0.76 6.44
N SER A 10 13.31 -0.69 7.10
CA SER A 10 12.73 -1.80 7.87
C SER A 10 11.43 -2.27 7.23
N ILE A 11 11.15 -3.57 7.31
CA ILE A 11 9.90 -4.17 6.86
C ILE A 11 9.06 -4.60 8.06
N GLN A 12 7.77 -4.30 8.01
CA GLN A 12 6.75 -4.82 8.89
C GLN A 12 5.90 -5.83 8.11
N PRO A 13 5.90 -7.14 8.46
CA PRO A 13 4.99 -8.11 7.87
C PRO A 13 3.53 -7.85 8.29
N PRO A 14 2.55 -8.47 7.62
CA PRO A 14 1.13 -8.36 7.97
C PRO A 14 0.89 -8.58 9.47
N PRO A 15 0.30 -7.60 10.18
CA PRO A 15 -0.03 -7.75 11.61
C PRO A 15 -1.00 -8.91 11.91
N GLY A 16 -1.77 -9.30 10.90
CA GLY A 16 -2.74 -10.38 10.95
C GLY A 16 -4.15 -9.89 11.33
N PRO A 17 -5.17 -10.70 11.05
CA PRO A 17 -6.58 -10.29 11.13
C PRO A 17 -7.11 -10.12 12.57
N SER A 18 -6.38 -10.60 13.56
CA SER A 18 -6.71 -10.37 14.98
C SER A 18 -6.05 -9.09 15.54
N ALA A 19 -5.25 -8.39 14.74
CA ALA A 19 -4.56 -7.18 15.17
C ALA A 19 -5.57 -6.05 15.42
N LYS A 20 -5.46 -5.42 16.58
CA LYS A 20 -6.22 -4.22 16.93
C LYS A 20 -5.35 -3.00 16.63
N LEU A 21 -5.23 -2.68 15.35
CA LEU A 21 -4.43 -1.56 14.89
C LEU A 21 -5.10 -0.25 15.28
N VAL A 22 -4.31 0.69 15.79
CA VAL A 22 -4.80 1.99 16.24
C VAL A 22 -3.96 3.12 15.66
N LEU A 23 -4.59 4.25 15.34
CA LEU A 23 -3.86 5.44 14.93
C LEU A 23 -3.14 5.99 16.18
N PRO A 24 -1.81 6.14 16.19
CA PRO A 24 -1.10 6.59 17.37
C PRO A 24 -1.56 8.01 17.78
N SER A 25 -2.14 8.13 18.97
CA SER A 25 -2.42 9.42 19.60
C SER A 25 -1.21 9.88 20.41
N ARG A 26 -1.10 11.21 20.64
CA ARG A 26 -0.15 11.77 21.61
C ARG A 26 -0.50 11.36 23.06
N ASP A 27 -1.76 11.02 23.32
CA ASP A 27 -2.23 10.62 24.65
C ASP A 27 -2.22 9.09 24.80
N THR A 28 -1.57 8.65 25.88
CA THR A 28 -1.00 7.33 26.19
C THR A 28 -1.98 6.16 26.35
N SER A 29 -2.88 5.91 25.40
CA SER A 29 -3.50 4.58 25.29
C SER A 29 -2.42 3.54 24.99
N PRO A 30 -2.51 2.29 25.45
CA PRO A 30 -1.47 1.30 25.15
C PRO A 30 -1.45 1.10 23.64
N ASN A 31 -0.47 1.70 22.99
CA ASN A 31 -0.20 1.50 21.58
C ASN A 31 0.29 0.07 21.42
N THR A 32 -0.60 -0.82 20.95
CA THR A 32 -0.32 -2.25 20.77
C THR A 32 0.25 -2.57 19.40
N ASN A 33 0.44 -1.56 18.54
CA ASN A 33 0.98 -1.78 17.21
C ASN A 33 2.47 -2.17 17.30
N PRO A 34 2.96 -2.97 16.34
CA PRO A 34 4.40 -3.13 16.15
C PRO A 34 5.11 -1.78 15.94
N THR A 35 6.36 -1.66 16.40
CA THR A 35 7.14 -0.42 16.30
C THR A 35 7.23 0.12 14.87
N VAL A 36 7.57 -0.74 13.89
CA VAL A 36 7.69 -0.31 12.48
C VAL A 36 6.32 0.12 11.92
N PHE A 37 5.22 -0.49 12.37
CA PHE A 37 3.88 -0.04 11.98
C PHE A 37 3.55 1.35 12.56
N ASN A 38 3.97 1.63 13.79
CA ASN A 38 3.83 2.97 14.37
C ASN A 38 4.60 4.03 13.60
N ASP A 39 5.81 3.71 13.17
CA ASP A 39 6.61 4.62 12.35
C ASP A 39 5.96 4.88 10.99
N ALA A 40 5.37 3.85 10.37
CA ALA A 40 4.54 4.00 9.18
C ALA A 40 3.34 4.94 9.43
N MET A 41 2.63 4.78 10.56
CA MET A 41 1.50 5.65 10.93
C MET A 41 1.92 7.10 11.18
N ILE A 42 3.11 7.35 11.75
CA ILE A 42 3.63 8.70 11.96
C ILE A 42 3.76 9.43 10.61
N ILE A 43 4.35 8.77 9.60
CA ILE A 43 4.52 9.36 8.27
C ILE A 43 3.16 9.52 7.58
N ARG A 44 2.32 8.48 7.61
CA ARG A 44 1.00 8.49 6.97
C ARG A 44 0.10 9.59 7.52
N LYS A 45 0.03 9.73 8.84
CA LYS A 45 -0.69 10.84 9.49
C LYS A 45 -0.13 12.20 9.03
N ALA A 46 1.18 12.39 9.05
CA ALA A 46 1.78 13.67 8.67
C ALA A 46 1.50 14.05 7.21
N VAL A 47 1.48 13.08 6.29
CA VAL A 47 1.30 13.33 4.86
C VAL A 47 -0.16 13.31 4.44
N PHE A 48 -0.94 12.29 4.83
CA PHE A 48 -2.31 12.14 4.36
C PHE A 48 -3.31 12.97 5.19
N ILE A 49 -3.18 12.98 6.51
CA ILE A 49 -4.11 13.73 7.38
C ILE A 49 -3.69 15.20 7.49
N ASP A 50 -2.46 15.45 7.97
CA ASP A 50 -2.04 16.80 8.33
C ASP A 50 -1.79 17.67 7.07
N GLU A 51 -1.21 17.09 6.01
CA GLU A 51 -0.88 17.80 4.77
C GLU A 51 -1.96 17.68 3.67
N GLN A 52 -2.43 16.47 3.35
CA GLN A 52 -3.42 16.26 2.27
C GLN A 52 -4.88 16.38 2.73
N HIS A 53 -5.11 16.54 4.04
CA HIS A 53 -6.45 16.71 4.63
C HIS A 53 -7.41 15.53 4.40
N CYS A 54 -6.89 14.33 4.21
CA CYS A 54 -7.67 13.09 4.27
C CYS A 54 -8.25 12.89 5.67
N THR A 55 -9.36 12.18 5.77
CA THR A 55 -10.00 11.92 7.06
C THR A 55 -9.20 10.94 7.91
N ALA A 56 -9.12 11.18 9.22
CA ALA A 56 -8.35 10.32 10.12
C ALA A 56 -8.93 8.90 10.23
N ASP A 57 -10.25 8.77 10.13
CA ASP A 57 -10.96 7.48 10.18
C ASP A 57 -10.68 6.60 8.95
N ALA A 58 -10.26 7.20 7.83
CA ALA A 58 -9.86 6.47 6.61
C ALA A 58 -8.39 6.04 6.63
N GLU A 59 -7.59 6.48 7.60
CA GLU A 59 -6.16 6.21 7.60
C GLU A 59 -5.87 4.73 7.85
N ILE A 60 -6.51 4.12 8.85
CA ILE A 60 -6.43 2.67 9.06
C ILE A 60 -7.61 2.01 8.37
N ASP A 61 -7.33 1.17 7.38
CA ASP A 61 -8.33 0.47 6.58
C ASP A 61 -8.26 -1.06 6.74
N SER A 62 -9.15 -1.77 6.05
CA SER A 62 -9.22 -3.24 6.09
C SER A 62 -7.97 -3.93 5.54
N ASP A 63 -7.15 -3.23 4.74
CA ASP A 63 -5.94 -3.80 4.15
C ASP A 63 -4.73 -3.73 5.09
N ASP A 64 -4.72 -2.86 6.11
CA ASP A 64 -3.56 -2.68 6.98
C ASP A 64 -3.15 -3.97 7.73
N ALA A 65 -4.13 -4.77 8.16
CA ALA A 65 -3.90 -6.02 8.87
C ALA A 65 -3.27 -7.12 8.00
N ARG A 66 -3.42 -7.04 6.67
CA ARG A 66 -2.95 -8.04 5.69
C ARG A 66 -1.75 -7.58 4.87
N SER A 67 -1.24 -6.38 5.13
CA SER A 67 -0.24 -5.74 4.25
C SER A 67 1.15 -5.70 4.85
N TRP A 68 2.15 -5.80 3.96
CA TRP A 68 3.53 -5.47 4.31
C TRP A 68 3.74 -3.97 4.22
N HIS A 69 4.55 -3.43 5.12
CA HIS A 69 4.91 -2.02 5.13
C HIS A 69 6.43 -1.88 5.17
N TRP A 70 7.00 -1.05 4.30
CA TRP A 70 8.39 -0.64 4.41
C TRP A 70 8.45 0.78 4.91
N VAL A 71 9.30 1.00 5.91
CA VAL A 71 9.61 2.32 6.44
C VAL A 71 11.07 2.62 6.16
N LEU A 72 11.30 3.76 5.52
CA LEU A 72 12.63 4.32 5.30
C LEU A 72 12.97 5.23 6.47
N TYR A 73 14.18 5.09 7.01
CA TYR A 73 14.69 5.89 8.11
C TYR A 73 15.90 6.73 7.67
N ASP A 74 16.00 7.94 8.22
CA ASP A 74 17.22 8.73 8.22
C ASP A 74 18.03 8.44 9.49
N ASP A 75 19.21 7.86 9.29
CA ASP A 75 20.16 7.44 10.33
C ASP A 75 21.23 8.51 10.60
N SER A 76 21.00 9.74 10.13
CA SER A 76 21.95 10.85 10.34
C SER A 76 22.05 11.32 11.80
N ALA A 77 21.07 10.97 12.64
CA ALA A 77 21.03 11.26 14.07
C ALA A 77 21.23 10.00 14.93
N ALA A 78 21.44 10.17 16.24
CA ALA A 78 21.62 9.05 17.17
C ALA A 78 20.38 8.13 17.25
N THR A 79 19.20 8.65 16.94
CA THR A 79 17.95 7.89 16.83
C THR A 79 17.46 7.98 15.38
N PRO A 80 17.29 6.83 14.69
CA PRO A 80 16.74 6.81 13.34
C PRO A 80 15.38 7.48 13.28
N THR A 81 15.18 8.36 12.31
CA THR A 81 13.92 9.08 12.12
C THR A 81 13.17 8.50 10.94
N PRO A 82 11.89 8.12 11.04
CA PRO A 82 11.12 7.63 9.89
C PRO A 82 10.82 8.78 8.92
N VAL A 83 11.13 8.58 7.64
CA VAL A 83 11.07 9.62 6.60
C VAL A 83 10.27 9.24 5.36
N GLY A 84 9.95 7.96 5.19
CA GLY A 84 9.14 7.49 4.07
C GLY A 84 8.51 6.13 4.31
N VAL A 85 7.38 5.87 3.67
CA VAL A 85 6.62 4.63 3.82
C VAL A 85 5.98 4.21 2.50
N ILE A 86 5.86 2.89 2.32
CA ILE A 86 5.06 2.25 1.28
C ILE A 86 4.38 1.00 1.86
N ARG A 87 3.16 0.73 1.39
CA ARG A 87 2.38 -0.46 1.74
C ARG A 87 2.21 -1.35 0.50
N LEU A 88 2.40 -2.65 0.67
CA LEU A 88 2.05 -3.67 -0.32
C LEU A 88 0.88 -4.49 0.21
N VAL A 89 -0.24 -4.42 -0.51
CA VAL A 89 -1.44 -5.22 -0.24
C VAL A 89 -1.35 -6.51 -1.07
N PRO A 90 -1.42 -7.71 -0.47
CA PRO A 90 -1.47 -8.95 -1.24
C PRO A 90 -2.75 -9.04 -2.07
N PRO A 91 -2.87 -9.96 -3.04
CA PRO A 91 -4.16 -10.33 -3.60
C PRO A 91 -5.06 -11.01 -2.55
N PRO A 92 -6.39 -11.01 -2.75
CA PRO A 92 -7.12 -10.31 -3.81
C PRO A 92 -7.33 -8.81 -3.50
N GLN A 93 -7.68 -8.02 -4.52
CA GLN A 93 -8.04 -6.61 -4.36
C GLN A 93 -9.55 -6.43 -4.25
N ALA A 94 -10.01 -5.32 -3.68
CA ALA A 94 -11.41 -4.93 -3.74
C ALA A 94 -11.84 -4.63 -5.20
N PRO A 95 -13.08 -4.94 -5.61
CA PRO A 95 -13.56 -4.66 -6.96
C PRO A 95 -13.45 -3.19 -7.37
N HIS A 96 -12.96 -2.91 -8.58
CA HIS A 96 -12.82 -1.55 -9.13
C HIS A 96 -14.13 -0.74 -9.17
N ALA A 97 -15.26 -1.44 -9.34
CA ALA A 97 -16.59 -0.86 -9.28
C ALA A 97 -16.84 -0.09 -7.98
N ARG A 98 -16.19 -0.47 -6.87
CA ARG A 98 -16.33 0.25 -5.57
C ARG A 98 -15.82 1.68 -5.60
N LEU A 99 -14.93 2.00 -6.53
CA LEU A 99 -14.32 3.32 -6.66
C LEU A 99 -14.98 4.19 -7.74
N THR A 100 -15.69 3.55 -8.67
CA THR A 100 -16.23 4.21 -9.87
C THR A 100 -17.75 4.27 -9.90
N GLU A 101 -18.42 3.37 -9.19
CA GLU A 101 -19.88 3.34 -9.12
C GLU A 101 -20.42 4.11 -7.91
N PRO A 102 -21.65 4.66 -8.00
CA PRO A 102 -22.29 5.31 -6.87
C PRO A 102 -22.40 4.37 -5.66
N PRO A 103 -22.39 4.87 -4.41
CA PRO A 103 -22.47 4.05 -3.20
C PRO A 103 -23.66 3.06 -3.17
N ALA A 104 -24.77 3.41 -3.83
CA ALA A 104 -25.95 2.55 -3.96
C ALA A 104 -25.72 1.28 -4.81
N ALA A 105 -24.78 1.34 -5.76
CA ALA A 105 -24.37 0.23 -6.61
C ALA A 105 -23.13 -0.50 -6.04
N ALA A 106 -22.13 0.27 -5.57
CA ALA A 106 -20.91 -0.25 -4.95
C ALA A 106 -21.15 -1.00 -3.62
N GLY A 107 -22.17 -0.59 -2.86
CA GLY A 107 -22.60 -1.19 -1.59
C GLY A 107 -23.90 -1.98 -1.70
N ALA A 108 -24.32 -2.36 -2.91
CA ALA A 108 -25.50 -3.20 -3.09
C ALA A 108 -25.34 -4.49 -2.28
N GLN A 109 -26.37 -4.85 -1.52
CA GLN A 109 -26.38 -6.07 -0.68
C GLN A 109 -26.04 -7.29 -1.54
N GLY A 110 -24.88 -7.90 -1.28
CA GLY A 110 -24.36 -9.06 -2.02
C GLY A 110 -23.15 -8.78 -2.91
N ALA A 111 -22.66 -7.53 -3.02
CA ALA A 111 -21.41 -7.25 -3.74
C ALA A 111 -20.22 -7.95 -3.04
N PRO A 112 -19.36 -8.67 -3.77
CA PRO A 112 -18.27 -9.41 -3.15
C PRO A 112 -17.26 -8.46 -2.49
N GLU A 113 -16.69 -8.89 -1.35
CA GLU A 113 -15.63 -8.15 -0.66
C GLU A 113 -14.39 -7.92 -1.54
N TYR A 114 -14.04 -8.98 -2.26
CA TYR A 114 -12.85 -9.08 -3.07
C TYR A 114 -13.18 -9.55 -4.48
N ASP A 115 -12.36 -9.10 -5.43
CA ASP A 115 -12.36 -9.59 -6.79
C ASP A 115 -11.49 -10.84 -6.90
N TRP A 116 -12.15 -11.98 -7.09
CA TRP A 116 -11.53 -13.28 -7.34
C TRP A 116 -11.60 -13.69 -8.82
N THR A 117 -12.17 -12.84 -9.67
CA THR A 117 -12.44 -13.16 -11.08
C THR A 117 -11.29 -12.76 -12.00
N HIS A 118 -10.56 -11.70 -11.65
CA HIS A 118 -9.40 -11.24 -12.39
C HIS A 118 -8.10 -11.88 -11.91
N GLU A 119 -7.07 -11.78 -12.73
CA GLU A 119 -5.72 -12.22 -12.37
C GLU A 119 -5.27 -11.57 -11.05
N PRO A 120 -4.76 -12.35 -10.07
CA PRO A 120 -4.27 -11.81 -8.83
C PRO A 120 -3.20 -10.75 -9.07
N CYS A 121 -3.33 -9.61 -8.38
CA CYS A 121 -2.30 -8.60 -8.33
C CYS A 121 -2.03 -8.16 -6.89
N ILE A 122 -0.77 -7.83 -6.63
CA ILE A 122 -0.42 -7.04 -5.45
C ILE A 122 -0.72 -5.57 -5.76
N LYS A 123 -1.03 -4.78 -4.74
CA LYS A 123 -1.27 -3.34 -4.91
C LYS A 123 -0.32 -2.53 -4.04
N LEU A 124 0.44 -1.61 -4.64
CA LEU A 124 1.22 -0.65 -3.87
C LEU A 124 0.34 0.55 -3.50
N THR A 125 0.29 0.85 -2.22
CA THR A 125 -0.56 1.89 -1.63
C THR A 125 0.23 2.68 -0.57
N ARG A 126 -0.35 3.79 -0.10
CA ARG A 126 0.21 4.62 1.00
C ARG A 126 1.69 5.00 0.80
N VAL A 127 2.07 5.34 -0.44
CA VAL A 127 3.42 5.85 -0.75
C VAL A 127 3.51 7.29 -0.26
N ALA A 128 4.27 7.52 0.80
CA ALA A 128 4.42 8.85 1.41
C ALA A 128 5.87 9.12 1.79
N ILE A 129 6.33 10.35 1.54
CA ILE A 129 7.65 10.86 1.93
C ILE A 129 7.44 12.16 2.71
N MET A 130 8.11 12.26 3.86
CA MET A 130 8.10 13.47 4.68
C MET A 130 8.58 14.68 3.85
N PRO A 131 7.94 15.87 3.97
CA PRO A 131 8.22 17.02 3.11
C PRO A 131 9.71 17.39 2.98
N SER A 132 10.47 17.36 4.08
CA SER A 132 11.90 17.69 4.10
C SER A 132 12.80 16.67 3.39
N PHE A 133 12.27 15.51 3.00
CA PHE A 133 12.99 14.42 2.34
C PHE A 133 12.51 14.17 0.90
N ARG A 134 11.64 15.04 0.36
CA ARG A 134 11.21 14.99 -1.04
C ARG A 134 12.30 15.50 -1.98
N GLY A 135 12.23 15.12 -3.25
CA GLY A 135 13.23 15.50 -4.27
C GLY A 135 14.51 14.66 -4.26
N PHE A 136 14.73 13.80 -3.26
CA PHE A 136 15.89 12.90 -3.20
C PHE A 136 15.66 11.52 -3.86
N GLY A 137 14.55 11.32 -4.57
CA GLY A 137 14.22 10.06 -5.24
C GLY A 137 13.78 8.93 -4.30
N LEU A 138 13.44 9.24 -3.05
CA LEU A 138 13.11 8.23 -2.03
C LEU A 138 11.82 7.46 -2.31
N GLY A 139 10.82 8.09 -2.92
CA GLY A 139 9.58 7.41 -3.34
C GLY A 139 9.86 6.30 -4.35
N ARG A 140 10.70 6.58 -5.35
CA ARG A 140 11.19 5.57 -6.31
C ARG A 140 11.90 4.42 -5.61
N ARG A 141 12.82 4.74 -4.68
CA ARG A 141 13.55 3.73 -3.89
C ARG A 141 12.62 2.82 -3.10
N LEU A 142 11.57 3.37 -2.48
CA LEU A 142 10.57 2.58 -1.74
C LEU A 142 9.80 1.62 -2.66
N VAL A 143 9.34 2.12 -3.82
CA VAL A 143 8.69 1.27 -4.82
C VAL A 143 9.62 0.15 -5.27
N GLU A 144 10.86 0.47 -5.67
CA GLU A 144 11.84 -0.54 -6.08
C GLU A 144 12.15 -1.55 -4.97
N THR A 145 12.22 -1.10 -3.71
CA THR A 145 12.45 -1.99 -2.55
C THR A 145 11.30 -2.98 -2.37
N ALA A 146 10.05 -2.50 -2.41
CA ALA A 146 8.87 -3.35 -2.28
C ALA A 146 8.73 -4.33 -3.47
N LEU A 147 8.99 -3.86 -4.69
CA LEU A 147 8.94 -4.71 -5.90
C LEU A 147 10.05 -5.76 -5.91
N GLY A 148 11.27 -5.39 -5.51
CA GLY A 148 12.39 -6.32 -5.42
C GLY A 148 12.16 -7.40 -4.36
N TRP A 149 11.58 -7.03 -3.22
CA TRP A 149 11.13 -8.02 -2.25
C TRP A 149 10.04 -8.93 -2.84
N ALA A 150 9.00 -8.37 -3.44
CA ALA A 150 7.87 -9.15 -3.97
C ALA A 150 8.31 -10.17 -5.03
N ALA A 151 9.27 -9.83 -5.89
CA ALA A 151 9.80 -10.75 -6.91
C ALA A 151 10.33 -12.07 -6.34
N GLY A 152 10.96 -12.04 -5.16
CA GLY A 152 11.50 -13.23 -4.49
C GLY A 152 10.58 -13.89 -3.46
N HIS A 153 9.37 -13.37 -3.25
CA HIS A 153 8.46 -13.79 -2.17
C HIS A 153 7.07 -14.17 -2.67
N ALA A 154 6.97 -14.69 -3.90
CA ALA A 154 5.70 -15.08 -4.51
C ALA A 154 4.90 -16.10 -3.68
N ALA A 155 5.58 -17.07 -3.06
CA ALA A 155 4.93 -18.06 -2.18
C ALA A 155 4.29 -17.41 -0.93
N GLU A 156 4.91 -16.38 -0.35
CA GLU A 156 4.34 -15.66 0.79
C GLU A 156 3.12 -14.84 0.39
N ILE A 157 3.14 -14.28 -0.81
CA ILE A 157 2.01 -13.53 -1.39
C ILE A 157 0.83 -14.48 -1.68
N ASP A 158 1.09 -15.65 -2.26
CA ASP A 158 0.08 -16.67 -2.54
C ASP A 158 -0.53 -17.23 -1.24
N GLU A 159 0.28 -17.46 -0.21
CA GLU A 159 -0.17 -17.90 1.10
C GLU A 159 -1.07 -16.84 1.76
N ALA A 160 -0.72 -15.55 1.68
CA ALA A 160 -1.58 -14.48 2.17
C ALA A 160 -2.94 -14.48 1.47
N ALA A 161 -2.97 -14.66 0.14
CA ALA A 161 -4.22 -14.77 -0.62
C ALA A 161 -5.05 -15.99 -0.19
N ALA A 162 -4.40 -17.14 0.05
CA ALA A 162 -5.05 -18.36 0.52
C ALA A 162 -5.68 -18.19 1.90
N GLN A 163 -5.01 -17.47 2.81
CA GLN A 163 -5.54 -17.18 4.15
C GLN A 163 -6.80 -16.30 4.13
N ILE A 164 -6.93 -15.44 3.13
CA ILE A 164 -8.13 -14.61 2.93
C ILE A 164 -9.25 -15.46 2.33
N ALA A 165 -8.95 -16.26 1.31
CA ALA A 165 -9.90 -17.20 0.72
C ALA A 165 -10.49 -18.16 1.76
N ALA A 166 -9.67 -18.67 2.68
CA ALA A 166 -10.10 -19.58 3.74
C ALA A 166 -11.06 -18.95 4.77
N ARG A 167 -11.15 -17.61 4.82
CA ARG A 167 -12.09 -16.88 5.68
C ARG A 167 -13.40 -16.56 4.97
N GLY A 168 -13.44 -16.66 3.65
CA GLY A 168 -14.63 -16.42 2.85
C GLY A 168 -15.66 -17.53 3.03
N GLU A 169 -16.94 -17.17 2.91
CA GLU A 169 -18.05 -18.13 3.00
C GLU A 169 -18.20 -18.99 1.74
N SER A 170 -17.69 -18.49 0.60
CA SER A 170 -17.81 -19.16 -0.69
C SER A 170 -16.46 -19.72 -1.15
N PRO A 171 -16.42 -20.94 -1.73
CA PRO A 171 -15.20 -21.50 -2.27
C PRO A 171 -14.71 -20.66 -3.46
N VAL A 172 -13.41 -20.37 -3.47
CA VAL A 172 -12.75 -19.65 -4.56
C VAL A 172 -11.65 -20.51 -5.16
N THR A 173 -11.49 -20.45 -6.48
CA THR A 173 -10.37 -21.10 -7.17
C THR A 173 -9.18 -20.16 -7.11
N LEU A 174 -8.20 -20.50 -6.28
CA LEU A 174 -6.96 -19.74 -6.18
C LEU A 174 -6.11 -19.95 -7.44
N THR A 175 -5.60 -18.84 -7.96
CA THR A 175 -4.57 -18.82 -8.99
C THR A 175 -3.31 -18.20 -8.40
N GLN A 176 -2.15 -18.67 -8.84
CA GLN A 176 -0.88 -18.15 -8.35
C GLN A 176 -0.67 -16.72 -8.87
N TRP A 177 -0.10 -15.88 -8.02
CA TRP A 177 0.33 -14.55 -8.41
C TRP A 177 1.53 -14.63 -9.36
N ARG A 178 1.37 -14.09 -10.56
CA ARG A 178 2.38 -14.12 -11.64
C ARG A 178 3.06 -12.76 -11.84
N GLY A 179 3.32 -12.05 -10.74
CA GLY A 179 4.05 -10.79 -10.77
C GLY A 179 3.23 -9.55 -11.20
N LEU A 180 1.89 -9.62 -11.27
CA LEU A 180 1.08 -8.43 -11.61
C LEU A 180 1.05 -7.45 -10.44
N VAL A 181 1.36 -6.19 -10.70
CA VAL A 181 1.37 -5.12 -9.71
C VAL A 181 0.46 -4.01 -10.16
N LEU A 182 -0.45 -3.60 -9.29
CA LEU A 182 -1.36 -2.47 -9.46
C LEU A 182 -0.89 -1.28 -8.62
N VAL A 183 -1.03 -0.08 -9.18
CA VAL A 183 -1.04 1.18 -8.43
C VAL A 183 -2.25 2.01 -8.82
N HIS A 184 -2.89 2.60 -7.81
CA HIS A 184 -3.82 3.70 -8.01
C HIS A 184 -2.99 4.96 -7.86
N ALA A 185 -2.47 5.46 -8.97
CA ALA A 185 -1.59 6.62 -8.97
C ALA A 185 -2.42 7.90 -9.04
N GLN A 186 -2.09 8.88 -8.20
CA GLN A 186 -2.56 10.25 -8.43
C GLN A 186 -2.06 10.71 -9.80
N VAL A 187 -2.89 11.41 -10.56
CA VAL A 187 -2.54 11.83 -11.93
C VAL A 187 -1.23 12.61 -11.99
N ASP A 188 -0.94 13.43 -10.98
CA ASP A 188 0.29 14.24 -10.88
C ASP A 188 1.58 13.41 -10.79
N VAL A 189 1.49 12.13 -10.38
CA VAL A 189 2.65 11.22 -10.26
C VAL A 189 2.64 10.09 -11.28
N GLU A 190 1.72 10.10 -12.25
CA GLU A 190 1.64 9.11 -13.34
C GLU A 190 3.00 8.95 -14.05
N GLY A 191 3.67 10.07 -14.36
CA GLY A 191 4.99 10.07 -15.02
C GLY A 191 6.11 9.41 -14.18
N MET A 192 6.04 9.48 -12.84
CA MET A 192 6.99 8.79 -11.96
C MET A 192 6.85 7.28 -12.10
N TYR A 193 5.61 6.77 -12.05
CA TYR A 193 5.30 5.35 -12.18
C TYR A 193 5.57 4.84 -13.60
N ALA A 194 5.31 5.65 -14.63
CA ALA A 194 5.70 5.33 -16.00
C ALA A 194 7.23 5.14 -16.13
N GLY A 195 8.02 6.02 -15.51
CA GLY A 195 9.47 5.87 -15.42
C GLY A 195 9.94 4.64 -14.62
N LEU A 196 9.04 4.01 -13.85
CA LEU A 196 9.27 2.75 -13.14
C LEU A 196 8.72 1.54 -13.90
N GLY A 197 8.28 1.70 -15.15
CA GLY A 197 7.78 0.62 -16.00
C GLY A 197 6.33 0.23 -15.75
N PHE A 198 5.55 1.07 -15.06
CA PHE A 198 4.09 0.94 -15.01
C PHE A 198 3.47 1.54 -16.27
N ALA A 199 2.38 0.94 -16.74
CA ALA A 199 1.57 1.45 -17.84
C ALA A 199 0.16 1.74 -17.34
N THR A 200 -0.38 2.90 -17.72
CA THR A 200 -1.76 3.28 -17.42
C THR A 200 -2.73 2.38 -18.16
N ASP A 201 -3.69 1.82 -17.45
CA ASP A 201 -4.80 1.08 -18.03
C ASP A 201 -6.00 2.01 -18.20
N HIS A 202 -6.19 2.48 -19.42
CA HIS A 202 -7.28 3.39 -19.77
C HIS A 202 -8.67 2.75 -19.60
N SER A 203 -8.78 1.42 -19.55
CA SER A 203 -10.08 0.74 -19.36
C SER A 203 -10.64 0.94 -17.95
N LEU A 204 -9.78 1.23 -16.96
CA LEU A 204 -10.18 1.56 -15.60
C LEU A 204 -10.72 2.99 -15.46
N GLY A 205 -10.55 3.83 -16.49
CA GLY A 205 -10.96 5.23 -16.47
C GLY A 205 -10.17 6.06 -15.44
N ARG A 206 -10.79 7.14 -15.00
CA ARG A 206 -10.31 8.01 -13.92
C ARG A 206 -11.38 8.11 -12.85
N TRP A 207 -10.97 8.17 -11.59
CA TRP A 207 -11.89 8.33 -10.46
C TRP A 207 -11.31 9.29 -9.44
N ASN A 208 -12.18 9.76 -8.54
CA ASN A 208 -11.79 10.60 -7.42
C ASN A 208 -11.69 9.74 -6.15
N GLU A 209 -10.57 9.84 -5.44
CA GLU A 209 -10.33 9.16 -4.16
C GLU A 209 -9.80 10.23 -3.19
N GLU A 210 -10.52 10.47 -2.08
CA GLU A 210 -10.23 11.53 -1.11
C GLU A 210 -10.02 12.93 -1.73
N GLY A 211 -10.79 13.27 -2.76
CA GLY A 211 -10.69 14.58 -3.44
C GLY A 211 -9.62 14.65 -4.52
N ILE A 212 -8.86 13.58 -4.76
CA ILE A 212 -7.74 13.56 -5.70
C ILE A 212 -8.05 12.66 -6.89
N GLU A 213 -7.76 13.11 -8.11
CA GLU A 213 -7.95 12.31 -9.33
C GLU A 213 -6.86 11.23 -9.45
N HIS A 214 -7.30 10.00 -9.72
CA HIS A 214 -6.44 8.82 -9.83
C HIS A 214 -6.62 8.09 -11.16
N VAL A 215 -5.58 7.37 -11.56
CA VAL A 215 -5.53 6.41 -12.67
C VAL A 215 -5.02 5.05 -12.18
N GLY A 216 -5.50 3.98 -12.80
CA GLY A 216 -4.97 2.64 -12.57
C GLY A 216 -3.78 2.38 -13.47
N MET A 217 -2.65 1.96 -12.90
CA MET A 217 -1.48 1.58 -13.67
C MET A 217 -0.99 0.20 -13.25
N PHE A 218 -0.54 -0.59 -14.23
CA PHE A 218 -0.04 -1.94 -14.00
C PHE A 218 1.41 -2.10 -14.42
N ARG A 219 2.13 -2.97 -13.70
CA ARG A 219 3.45 -3.47 -14.08
C ARG A 219 3.50 -4.97 -13.88
N ARG A 220 4.21 -5.67 -14.77
CA ARG A 220 4.54 -7.09 -14.62
C ARG A 220 5.97 -7.23 -14.09
N LEU A 221 6.15 -7.98 -13.01
CA LEU A 221 7.45 -8.37 -12.49
C LEU A 221 7.93 -9.67 -13.15
N VAL A 222 9.25 -9.79 -13.28
CA VAL A 222 9.92 -11.09 -13.41
C VAL A 222 10.13 -11.60 -12.00
N LEU A 223 9.64 -12.80 -11.70
CA LEU A 223 9.78 -13.42 -10.39
C LEU A 223 11.12 -14.17 -10.32
N ASP A 224 11.69 -14.25 -9.13
CA ASP A 224 12.87 -15.07 -8.89
C ASP A 224 12.47 -16.56 -8.94
N GLU A 225 13.40 -17.43 -9.36
CA GLU A 225 13.20 -18.88 -9.48
C GLU A 225 13.12 -19.60 -8.12
#